data_AF-A0A7J6GD33-F1
#
_entry.id   AF-A0A7J6GD33-F1
#
_cell.length_a   1.000
_cell.length_b   1.000
_cell.length_c   1.000
_cell.angle_alpha   90.00
_cell.angle_beta   90.00
_cell.angle_gamma   90.00
#
_symmetry.space_group_name_H-M   'P 1'
#
loop_
_entity.id
_entity.type
_entity.pdbx_description
1 polymer ?
#
loop_
_entity_poly.entity_id
_entity_poly.type
_entity_poly.pdbx_seq_one_letter_code
_entity_poly.pdbx_strand_id
1 'polypeptide(L)'
;MNRVVVLVSLIIASILTLSSSNVTTNNKHSHFVLVHGAGHGAWCWYKVATLLQSTGHKVTAIDLTASGINPIQVTQVNGSLLDYAKPLTDFMASLPSAAAAEKVVLVGHSLGGLSISLAMERFPHKISAAVFVTALMPSPNLTYSQIFEENLRRIGSLMDSTFIYGEGPNSPPTALFLGPNLLASKFYQLSPPEDLVLGLSLVRPYDTFSNKELLNKQLKLTKEKYGSVRRVFIVCDQDHTIEESLQRWKIERNPPHQVMIINGTDHMPLMDFMASLPSSEAAEEVVLVGHSLGGLSISLAMESFPHKISAANTRRFGSPMDSTFIYGQGPNNPPTAVLFGPNLLASKFYQLSPPEDLVLALTLLRPYDQFSNEELLSEQLKLTKEKYGSVRRVFIVCDQDYVIEESMQRWMIEKNPPHEVMVINQTDHMVMFSNPLMLFSHLEQIACTPNILT
;
A
#
# COMPACT_ATOMS: atom_id res chain seq x y z
N MET A 1 -48.47 9.78 -29.55
CA MET A 1 -47.15 9.18 -29.87
C MET A 1 -46.07 10.24 -29.69
N ASN A 2 -44.87 9.83 -29.32
CA ASN A 2 -43.97 10.63 -28.50
C ASN A 2 -43.23 11.71 -29.31
N ARG A 3 -43.09 12.92 -28.75
CA ARG A 3 -42.02 13.86 -29.09
C ARG A 3 -40.92 13.66 -28.05
N VAL A 4 -39.73 13.23 -28.48
CA VAL A 4 -38.55 13.19 -27.61
C VAL A 4 -37.85 14.54 -27.70
N VAL A 5 -37.76 15.25 -26.58
CA VAL A 5 -36.95 16.47 -26.44
C VAL A 5 -35.66 16.08 -25.74
N VAL A 6 -34.54 16.18 -26.45
CA VAL A 6 -33.21 16.00 -25.85
C VAL A 6 -32.84 17.32 -25.17
N LEU A 7 -32.88 17.34 -23.84
CA LEU A 7 -32.50 18.52 -23.05
C LEU A 7 -31.01 18.45 -22.69
N VAL A 8 -30.19 19.29 -23.33
CA VAL A 8 -28.76 19.42 -23.00
C VAL A 8 -28.61 20.34 -21.79
N SER A 9 -28.42 19.75 -20.61
CA SER A 9 -28.24 20.49 -19.35
C SER A 9 -26.76 20.80 -19.09
N LEU A 10 -26.31 21.98 -19.52
CA LEU A 10 -25.04 22.58 -19.11
C LEU A 10 -25.07 22.90 -17.61
N ILE A 11 -24.24 22.23 -16.80
CA ILE A 11 -24.04 22.61 -15.39
C ILE A 11 -23.00 23.73 -15.34
N ILE A 12 -23.48 24.96 -15.13
CA ILE A 12 -22.65 26.17 -15.04
C ILE A 12 -22.00 26.24 -13.65
N ALA A 13 -20.69 26.48 -13.61
CA ALA A 13 -19.92 26.64 -12.38
C ALA A 13 -20.44 27.84 -11.56
N SER A 14 -21.08 27.55 -10.44
CA SER A 14 -21.64 28.57 -9.53
C SER A 14 -20.60 28.94 -8.46
N ILE A 15 -19.72 29.88 -8.79
CA ILE A 15 -18.72 30.43 -7.84
C ILE A 15 -19.46 31.25 -6.77
N LEU A 16 -19.76 30.60 -5.64
CA LEU A 16 -20.30 31.28 -4.46
C LEU A 16 -19.18 32.02 -3.74
N THR A 17 -19.10 33.33 -3.98
CA THR A 17 -18.22 34.26 -3.26
C THR A 17 -18.69 34.44 -1.82
N LEU A 18 -18.40 33.47 -0.96
CA LEU A 18 -18.50 33.64 0.49
C LEU A 18 -17.34 34.52 0.96
N SER A 19 -17.70 35.67 1.52
CA SER A 19 -16.78 36.68 2.05
C SER A 19 -15.79 36.07 3.04
N SER A 20 -14.51 36.42 2.92
CA SER A 20 -13.44 36.01 3.83
C SER A 20 -13.63 36.64 5.21
N SER A 21 -14.49 36.05 6.04
CA SER A 21 -14.38 36.18 7.48
C SER A 21 -13.02 35.57 7.87
N ASN A 22 -12.19 36.36 8.56
CA ASN A 22 -10.93 35.87 9.11
C ASN A 22 -11.22 34.96 10.32
N VAL A 23 -11.75 33.77 10.04
CA VAL A 23 -11.54 32.61 10.90
C VAL A 23 -10.05 32.37 10.86
N THR A 24 -9.34 32.86 11.87
CA THR A 24 -7.98 32.42 12.17
C THR A 24 -8.08 30.96 12.57
N THR A 25 -8.05 30.05 11.58
CA THR A 25 -7.90 28.63 11.85
C THR A 25 -6.59 28.51 12.60
N ASN A 26 -6.69 28.11 13.86
CA ASN A 26 -5.54 27.97 14.74
C ASN A 26 -4.83 26.69 14.29
N ASN A 27 -4.09 26.79 13.17
CA ASN A 27 -3.57 25.70 12.35
C ASN A 27 -2.54 24.90 13.15
N LYS A 28 -3.05 24.04 14.01
CA LYS A 28 -2.25 23.21 14.89
C LYS A 28 -1.72 22.03 14.09
N HIS A 29 -0.63 22.28 13.38
CA HIS A 29 0.29 21.26 12.92
C HIS A 29 0.46 20.21 14.04
N SER A 30 0.30 18.95 13.66
CA SER A 30 0.17 17.82 14.56
C SER A 30 0.79 16.61 13.87
N HIS A 31 1.54 15.79 14.62
CA HIS A 31 2.12 14.56 14.11
C HIS A 31 1.18 13.36 14.30
N PHE A 32 0.57 12.90 13.21
CA PHE A 32 -0.21 11.67 13.15
C PHE A 32 0.68 10.44 12.92
N VAL A 33 0.41 9.37 13.67
CA VAL A 33 1.14 8.10 13.62
C VAL A 33 0.13 7.00 13.32
N LEU A 34 0.21 6.43 12.12
CA LEU A 34 -0.81 5.58 11.53
C LEU A 34 -0.37 4.10 11.58
N VAL A 35 -1.23 3.24 12.12
CA VAL A 35 -0.91 1.84 12.45
C VAL A 35 -1.98 0.91 11.86
N HIS A 36 -1.58 0.10 10.89
CA HIS A 36 -2.45 -0.72 10.05
C HIS A 36 -3.14 -1.89 10.78
N GLY A 37 -4.10 -2.51 10.08
CA GLY A 37 -4.85 -3.68 10.53
C GLY A 37 -4.14 -5.02 10.29
N ALA A 38 -4.88 -6.11 10.52
CA ALA A 38 -4.41 -7.48 10.32
C ALA A 38 -4.02 -7.73 8.86
N GLY A 39 -2.83 -8.29 8.63
CA GLY A 39 -2.32 -8.65 7.30
C GLY A 39 -2.00 -7.48 6.36
N HIS A 40 -2.25 -6.23 6.75
CA HIS A 40 -2.00 -5.03 5.96
C HIS A 40 -0.59 -4.45 6.24
N GLY A 41 -0.28 -3.27 5.71
CA GLY A 41 0.95 -2.51 5.97
C GLY A 41 0.69 -1.01 5.97
N ALA A 42 1.75 -0.21 6.10
CA ALA A 42 1.73 1.25 6.05
C ALA A 42 1.02 1.79 4.78
N TRP A 43 1.12 1.06 3.67
CA TRP A 43 0.44 1.33 2.39
C TRP A 43 -1.08 1.51 2.52
N CYS A 44 -1.75 0.86 3.47
CA CYS A 44 -3.21 0.95 3.59
C CYS A 44 -3.70 2.31 4.11
N TRP A 45 -2.79 3.27 4.33
CA TRP A 45 -3.09 4.63 4.76
C TRP A 45 -2.87 5.68 3.67
N TYR A 46 -2.48 5.31 2.44
CA TYR A 46 -1.91 6.25 1.48
C TYR A 46 -2.81 7.47 1.16
N LYS A 47 -4.12 7.26 0.90
CA LYS A 47 -5.07 8.35 0.65
C LYS A 47 -5.19 9.28 1.87
N VAL A 48 -5.39 8.73 3.07
CA VAL A 48 -5.50 9.48 4.34
C VAL A 48 -4.20 10.21 4.69
N ALA A 49 -3.04 9.60 4.43
CA ALA A 49 -1.74 10.22 4.62
C ALA A 49 -1.56 11.43 3.69
N THR A 50 -1.95 11.31 2.42
CA THR A 50 -1.93 12.39 1.42
C THR A 50 -2.79 13.57 1.86
N LEU A 51 -4.03 13.33 2.31
CA LEU A 51 -4.95 14.36 2.80
C LEU A 51 -4.47 15.05 4.09
N LEU A 52 -3.82 14.32 4.99
CA LEU A 52 -3.21 14.89 6.19
C LEU A 52 -1.94 15.71 5.86
N GLN A 53 -1.14 15.27 4.90
CA GLN A 53 0.05 15.99 4.43
C GLN A 53 -0.31 17.27 3.68
N SER A 54 -1.33 17.24 2.80
CA SER A 54 -1.77 18.41 2.04
C SER A 54 -2.38 19.51 2.93
N THR A 55 -2.94 19.13 4.08
CA THR A 55 -3.40 20.06 5.13
C THR A 55 -2.29 20.50 6.10
N GLY A 56 -1.03 20.09 5.84
CA GLY A 56 0.16 20.52 6.58
C GLY A 56 0.45 19.73 7.86
N HIS A 57 -0.25 18.63 8.12
CA HIS A 57 0.08 17.75 9.23
C HIS A 57 1.28 16.86 8.91
N LYS A 58 2.05 16.51 9.94
CA LYS A 58 3.14 15.55 9.81
C LYS A 58 2.56 14.14 9.96
N VAL A 59 2.92 13.24 9.05
CA VAL A 59 2.40 11.86 9.05
C VAL A 59 3.55 10.86 9.16
N THR A 60 3.31 9.74 9.85
CA THR A 60 4.17 8.56 9.83
C THR A 60 3.30 7.32 9.88
N ALA A 61 3.10 6.67 8.74
CA ALA A 61 2.55 5.33 8.70
C ALA A 61 3.66 4.33 9.03
N ILE A 62 3.36 3.32 9.86
CA ILE A 62 4.34 2.38 10.38
C ILE A 62 3.98 0.96 9.95
N ASP A 63 4.89 0.31 9.22
CA ASP A 63 4.88 -1.15 9.09
C ASP A 63 5.28 -1.79 10.41
N LEU A 64 4.38 -2.60 10.96
CA LEU A 64 4.67 -3.49 12.08
C LEU A 64 5.54 -4.68 11.62
N THR A 65 6.09 -5.44 12.57
CA THR A 65 6.96 -6.58 12.21
C THR A 65 6.20 -7.60 11.36
N ALA A 66 6.88 -8.12 10.34
CA ALA A 66 6.29 -9.01 9.31
C ALA A 66 5.10 -8.44 8.51
N SER A 67 4.87 -7.13 8.57
CA SER A 67 3.78 -6.43 7.86
C SER A 67 4.33 -5.53 6.75
N GLY A 68 3.53 -5.25 5.72
CA GLY A 68 3.96 -4.44 4.55
C GLY A 68 5.33 -4.84 3.98
N ILE A 69 6.27 -3.89 3.91
CA ILE A 69 7.64 -4.10 3.39
C ILE A 69 8.66 -4.58 4.46
N ASN A 70 8.23 -4.80 5.71
CA ASN A 70 9.10 -5.29 6.79
C ASN A 70 9.71 -6.68 6.43
N PRO A 71 11.04 -6.88 6.50
CA PRO A 71 11.68 -8.08 5.95
C PRO A 71 11.47 -9.36 6.78
N ILE A 72 11.03 -9.24 8.03
CA ILE A 72 10.76 -10.37 8.92
C ILE A 72 9.54 -11.15 8.40
N GLN A 73 9.50 -12.46 8.66
CA GLN A 73 8.35 -13.32 8.34
C GLN A 73 7.51 -13.60 9.59
N VAL A 74 6.21 -13.87 9.41
CA VAL A 74 5.28 -14.05 10.53
C VAL A 74 5.70 -15.18 11.48
N THR A 75 6.33 -16.22 10.94
CA THR A 75 6.90 -17.36 11.67
C THR A 75 8.13 -17.02 12.52
N GLN A 76 8.55 -15.76 12.56
CA GLN A 76 9.60 -15.24 13.43
C GLN A 76 9.05 -14.29 14.53
N VAL A 77 7.75 -13.99 14.51
CA VAL A 77 7.06 -13.15 15.52
C VAL A 77 6.68 -13.96 16.76
N ASN A 78 6.51 -15.28 16.62
CA ASN A 78 6.39 -16.26 17.71
C ASN A 78 5.29 -15.93 18.76
N GLY A 79 4.16 -15.35 18.33
CA GLY A 79 3.06 -14.94 19.22
C GLY A 79 3.39 -13.76 20.13
N SER A 80 4.50 -13.05 19.89
CA SER A 80 4.96 -11.93 20.72
C SER A 80 4.43 -10.60 20.20
N LEU A 81 3.46 -10.01 20.91
CA LEU A 81 2.97 -8.66 20.63
C LEU A 81 4.06 -7.60 20.78
N LEU A 82 5.03 -7.78 21.68
CA LEU A 82 6.15 -6.85 21.82
C LEU A 82 7.03 -6.81 20.58
N ASP A 83 7.25 -7.96 19.94
CA ASP A 83 8.06 -8.05 18.73
C ASP A 83 7.25 -7.63 17.49
N TYR A 84 5.95 -7.96 17.44
CA TYR A 84 5.02 -7.43 16.42
C TYR A 84 4.96 -5.90 16.43
N ALA A 85 4.69 -5.31 17.59
CA ALA A 85 4.57 -3.87 17.77
C ALA A 85 5.93 -3.14 17.89
N LYS A 86 7.06 -3.85 17.72
CA LYS A 86 8.39 -3.30 17.95
C LYS A 86 8.66 -1.99 17.18
N PRO A 87 8.38 -1.88 15.86
CA PRO A 87 8.65 -0.66 15.09
C PRO A 87 7.91 0.57 15.64
N LEU A 88 6.65 0.39 16.06
CA LEU A 88 5.88 1.43 16.74
C LEU A 88 6.51 1.80 18.09
N THR A 89 6.95 0.82 18.89
CA THR A 89 7.55 1.14 20.20
C THR A 89 8.95 1.76 20.10
N ASP A 90 9.74 1.40 19.08
CA ASP A 90 11.04 2.02 18.78
C ASP A 90 10.85 3.48 18.35
N PHE A 91 9.89 3.74 17.45
CA PHE A 91 9.50 5.10 17.04
C PHE A 91 8.99 5.93 18.24
N MET A 92 8.10 5.37 19.07
CA MET A 92 7.61 6.08 20.26
C MET A 92 8.72 6.30 21.30
N ALA A 93 9.75 5.46 21.35
CA ALA A 93 10.93 5.68 22.17
C ALA A 93 11.78 6.85 21.66
N SER A 94 12.00 6.96 20.34
CA SER A 94 12.87 7.98 19.72
C SER A 94 12.32 9.42 19.75
N LEU A 95 10.99 9.59 19.86
CA LEU A 95 10.36 10.90 20.08
C LEU A 95 10.94 11.62 21.34
N PRO A 96 11.19 12.93 21.32
CA PRO A 96 11.75 13.65 22.47
C PRO A 96 10.89 13.53 23.74
N SER A 97 11.53 13.32 24.89
CA SER A 97 10.86 13.17 26.20
C SER A 97 10.73 14.47 27.01
N ALA A 98 11.05 15.63 26.41
CA ALA A 98 10.96 16.92 27.09
C ALA A 98 9.51 17.35 27.34
N ALA A 99 9.24 18.06 28.44
CA ALA A 99 7.87 18.47 28.80
C ALA A 99 7.20 19.42 27.78
N ALA A 100 7.99 20.09 26.92
CA ALA A 100 7.53 20.94 25.82
C ALA A 100 7.58 20.26 24.44
N ALA A 101 7.88 18.95 24.37
CA ALA A 101 7.91 18.22 23.10
C ALA A 101 6.50 18.05 22.50
N GLU A 102 6.43 18.04 21.16
CA GLU A 102 5.18 17.76 20.46
C GLU A 102 4.70 16.34 20.75
N LYS A 103 3.41 16.19 21.07
CA LYS A 103 2.77 14.89 21.29
C LYS A 103 2.09 14.40 20.01
N VAL A 104 2.22 13.10 19.73
CA VAL A 104 1.60 12.47 18.56
C VAL A 104 0.12 12.17 18.77
N VAL A 105 -0.63 12.10 17.67
CA VAL A 105 -1.93 11.43 17.60
C VAL A 105 -1.68 10.02 17.07
N LEU A 106 -1.95 8.99 17.89
CA LEU A 106 -1.93 7.60 17.43
C LEU A 106 -3.25 7.27 16.73
N VAL A 107 -3.19 6.60 15.59
CA VAL A 107 -4.36 6.07 14.88
C VAL A 107 -4.11 4.59 14.61
N GLY A 108 -4.95 3.72 15.17
CA GLY A 108 -4.89 2.27 14.99
C GLY A 108 -6.14 1.77 14.27
N HIS A 109 -5.95 1.09 13.14
CA HIS A 109 -7.00 0.41 12.41
C HIS A 109 -7.08 -1.07 12.84
N SER A 110 -8.28 -1.62 13.04
CA SER A 110 -8.50 -3.07 13.23
C SER A 110 -7.57 -3.67 14.30
N LEU A 111 -6.76 -4.70 13.97
CA LEU A 111 -5.74 -5.31 14.85
C LEU A 111 -4.71 -4.33 15.42
N GLY A 112 -4.37 -3.26 14.67
CA GLY A 112 -3.44 -2.20 15.11
C GLY A 112 -3.87 -1.49 16.40
N GLY A 113 -5.15 -1.61 16.78
CA GLY A 113 -5.69 -1.26 18.10
C GLY A 113 -4.93 -1.89 19.29
N LEU A 114 -4.38 -3.11 19.14
CA LEU A 114 -3.51 -3.72 20.16
C LEU A 114 -2.18 -2.98 20.30
N SER A 115 -1.53 -2.70 19.18
CA SER A 115 -0.23 -2.03 19.11
C SER A 115 -0.29 -0.61 19.66
N ILE A 116 -1.34 0.16 19.33
CA ILE A 116 -1.54 1.48 19.95
C ILE A 116 -1.89 1.38 21.44
N SER A 117 -2.62 0.35 21.88
CA SER A 117 -2.91 0.14 23.31
C SER A 117 -1.63 -0.17 24.11
N LEU A 118 -0.71 -0.95 23.56
CA LEU A 118 0.63 -1.16 24.12
C LEU A 118 1.45 0.14 24.16
N ALA A 119 1.40 0.95 23.09
CA ALA A 119 2.07 2.25 23.04
C ALA A 119 1.50 3.24 24.07
N MET A 120 0.19 3.24 24.32
CA MET A 120 -0.48 4.03 25.36
C MET A 120 -0.04 3.61 26.77
N GLU A 121 0.13 2.31 27.03
CA GLU A 121 0.62 1.81 28.31
C GLU A 121 2.13 2.11 28.51
N ARG A 122 2.92 2.17 27.44
CA ARG A 122 4.37 2.44 27.54
C ARG A 122 4.74 3.93 27.52
N PHE A 123 4.04 4.74 26.74
CA PHE A 123 4.41 6.13 26.43
C PHE A 123 3.25 7.14 26.60
N PRO A 124 2.40 7.05 27.65
CA PRO A 124 1.18 7.86 27.77
C PRO A 124 1.45 9.37 27.72
N HIS A 125 2.60 9.82 28.22
CA HIS A 125 2.99 11.22 28.23
C HIS A 125 3.28 11.78 26.82
N LYS A 126 3.67 10.95 25.84
CA LYS A 126 4.00 11.38 24.46
C LYS A 126 2.80 11.43 23.52
N ILE A 127 1.61 11.02 23.98
CA ILE A 127 0.40 10.87 23.15
C ILE A 127 -0.61 11.96 23.53
N SER A 128 -1.18 12.65 22.53
CA SER A 128 -2.26 13.65 22.74
C SER A 128 -3.65 13.00 22.67
N ALA A 129 -3.83 12.06 21.75
CA ALA A 129 -5.01 11.23 21.61
C ALA A 129 -4.64 9.90 20.93
N ALA A 130 -5.45 8.87 21.20
CA ALA A 130 -5.41 7.59 20.51
C ALA A 130 -6.77 7.34 19.84
N VAL A 131 -6.76 7.12 18.54
CA VAL A 131 -7.93 6.93 17.67
C VAL A 131 -8.01 5.46 17.26
N PHE A 132 -9.14 4.83 17.55
CA PHE A 132 -9.44 3.43 17.27
C PHE A 132 -10.43 3.37 16.09
N VAL A 133 -9.96 3.02 14.90
CA VAL A 133 -10.74 3.00 13.64
C VAL A 133 -11.21 1.57 13.38
N THR A 134 -12.50 1.28 13.61
CA THR A 134 -13.08 -0.07 13.72
C THR A 134 -12.18 -1.08 14.48
N ALA A 135 -11.46 -0.59 15.50
CA ALA A 135 -10.28 -1.28 16.01
C ALA A 135 -10.56 -2.18 17.22
N LEU A 136 -9.63 -3.11 17.47
CA LEU A 136 -9.60 -3.86 18.72
C LEU A 136 -9.22 -2.90 19.87
N MET A 137 -10.12 -2.70 20.82
CA MET A 137 -9.93 -1.77 21.94
C MET A 137 -9.92 -2.52 23.29
N PRO A 138 -8.87 -3.31 23.57
CA PRO A 138 -8.74 -4.09 24.80
C PRO A 138 -8.69 -3.20 26.05
N SER A 139 -9.08 -3.76 27.19
CA SER A 139 -9.11 -3.06 28.48
C SER A 139 -8.55 -3.97 29.59
N PRO A 140 -8.28 -3.45 30.81
CA PRO A 140 -7.89 -4.27 31.95
C PRO A 140 -8.86 -5.41 32.28
N ASN A 141 -10.12 -5.33 31.82
CA ASN A 141 -11.18 -6.32 32.03
C ASN A 141 -11.65 -6.99 30.72
N LEU A 142 -11.02 -6.69 29.58
CA LEU A 142 -11.41 -7.20 28.25
C LEU A 142 -10.14 -7.51 27.44
N THR A 143 -9.76 -8.78 27.44
CA THR A 143 -8.56 -9.29 26.74
C THR A 143 -8.76 -9.37 25.23
N TYR A 144 -7.66 -9.40 24.47
CA TYR A 144 -7.70 -9.69 23.04
C TYR A 144 -8.45 -11.00 22.73
N SER A 145 -8.14 -12.09 23.45
CA SER A 145 -8.72 -13.40 23.19
C SER A 145 -10.25 -13.38 23.28
N GLN A 146 -10.82 -12.68 24.26
CA GLN A 146 -12.27 -12.50 24.39
C GLN A 146 -12.87 -11.69 23.22
N ILE A 147 -12.17 -10.67 22.74
CA ILE A 147 -12.61 -9.89 21.56
C ILE A 147 -12.52 -10.74 20.29
N PHE A 148 -11.43 -11.50 20.12
CA PHE A 148 -11.16 -12.31 18.93
C PHE A 148 -12.10 -13.51 18.83
N GLU A 149 -12.36 -14.22 19.94
CA GLU A 149 -13.34 -15.30 20.01
C GLU A 149 -14.76 -14.80 19.69
N GLU A 150 -15.15 -13.64 20.24
CA GLU A 150 -16.44 -13.01 19.94
C GLU A 150 -16.52 -12.49 18.49
N ASN A 151 -15.39 -12.07 17.89
CA ASN A 151 -15.33 -11.69 16.48
C ASN A 151 -15.52 -12.91 15.56
N LEU A 152 -14.78 -13.99 15.82
CA LEU A 152 -14.94 -15.27 15.09
C LEU A 152 -16.38 -15.79 15.20
N ARG A 153 -17.00 -15.68 16.38
CA ARG A 153 -18.40 -16.09 16.61
C ARG A 153 -19.43 -15.28 15.81
N ARG A 154 -19.13 -14.03 15.42
CA ARG A 154 -20.03 -13.18 14.62
C ARG A 154 -19.72 -13.25 13.12
N ILE A 155 -18.46 -13.04 12.72
CA ILE A 155 -18.03 -13.10 11.31
C ILE A 155 -18.28 -14.48 10.67
N GLY A 156 -18.32 -15.54 11.48
CA GLY A 156 -18.63 -16.90 11.06
C GLY A 156 -17.55 -17.48 10.16
N SER A 157 -17.85 -17.67 8.88
CA SER A 157 -16.89 -18.21 7.92
C SER A 157 -15.78 -17.21 7.58
N LEU A 158 -14.53 -17.67 7.66
CA LEU A 158 -13.34 -16.99 7.13
C LEU A 158 -13.10 -17.31 5.63
N MET A 159 -14.03 -18.04 5.01
CA MET A 159 -14.09 -18.33 3.57
C MET A 159 -12.84 -19.06 3.08
N ASP A 160 -12.04 -18.44 2.23
CA ASP A 160 -10.82 -18.97 1.61
C ASP A 160 -9.53 -18.61 2.35
N SER A 161 -9.64 -18.03 3.55
CA SER A 161 -8.49 -17.67 4.39
C SER A 161 -7.76 -18.90 4.92
N THR A 162 -6.43 -18.89 4.81
CA THR A 162 -5.58 -20.04 5.11
C THR A 162 -4.89 -19.89 6.47
N PHE A 163 -5.16 -20.83 7.38
CA PHE A 163 -4.43 -20.94 8.66
C PHE A 163 -3.04 -21.55 8.46
N ILE A 164 -2.05 -21.00 9.17
CA ILE A 164 -0.65 -21.44 9.17
C ILE A 164 -0.33 -22.03 10.55
N TYR A 165 0.29 -23.20 10.55
CA TYR A 165 0.55 -24.02 11.74
C TYR A 165 2.06 -24.10 12.02
N GLY A 166 2.65 -23.00 12.49
CA GLY A 166 4.10 -22.90 12.72
C GLY A 166 4.64 -23.96 13.70
N GLU A 167 3.90 -24.21 14.78
CA GLU A 167 4.22 -25.24 15.78
C GLU A 167 3.70 -26.64 15.39
N GLY A 168 3.50 -26.89 14.09
CA GLY A 168 3.01 -28.17 13.55
C GLY A 168 1.48 -28.35 13.56
N PRO A 169 0.95 -29.32 12.77
CA PRO A 169 -0.47 -29.39 12.42
C PRO A 169 -1.43 -29.75 13.56
N ASN A 170 -0.91 -30.25 14.69
CA ASN A 170 -1.70 -30.57 15.89
C ASN A 170 -1.74 -29.43 16.91
N SER A 171 -1.01 -28.34 16.66
CA SER A 171 -0.98 -27.15 17.51
C SER A 171 -2.06 -26.16 17.08
N PRO A 172 -2.44 -25.18 17.93
CA PRO A 172 -3.23 -24.04 17.49
C PRO A 172 -2.54 -23.32 16.32
N PRO A 173 -3.28 -22.78 15.34
CA PRO A 173 -2.68 -22.02 14.25
C PRO A 173 -1.90 -20.83 14.82
N THR A 174 -0.73 -20.54 14.25
CA THR A 174 0.12 -19.43 14.67
C THR A 174 -0.19 -18.16 13.89
N ALA A 175 -0.49 -18.29 12.59
CA ALA A 175 -0.82 -17.16 11.73
C ALA A 175 -2.05 -17.44 10.85
N LEU A 176 -2.67 -16.38 10.33
CA LEU A 176 -3.74 -16.42 9.33
C LEU A 176 -3.34 -15.61 8.11
N PHE A 177 -3.56 -16.15 6.92
CA PHE A 177 -3.53 -15.41 5.65
C PHE A 177 -4.97 -15.15 5.18
N LEU A 178 -5.30 -13.88 4.94
CA LEU A 178 -6.65 -13.47 4.53
C LEU A 178 -6.90 -13.86 3.07
N GLY A 179 -7.97 -14.61 2.82
CA GLY A 179 -8.31 -15.11 1.50
C GLY A 179 -8.95 -14.04 0.59
N PRO A 180 -8.74 -14.10 -0.74
CA PRO A 180 -9.32 -13.14 -1.69
C PRO A 180 -10.83 -12.91 -1.56
N ASN A 181 -11.62 -13.98 -1.39
CA ASN A 181 -13.07 -13.87 -1.27
C ASN A 181 -13.48 -13.29 0.09
N LEU A 182 -12.74 -13.56 1.17
CA LEU A 182 -12.95 -12.87 2.46
C LEU A 182 -12.67 -11.36 2.34
N LEU A 183 -11.57 -10.98 1.68
CA LEU A 183 -11.18 -9.59 1.48
C LEU A 183 -12.25 -8.84 0.65
N ALA A 184 -12.66 -9.39 -0.49
CA ALA A 184 -13.66 -8.79 -1.37
C ALA A 184 -15.06 -8.66 -0.75
N SER A 185 -15.46 -9.58 0.13
CA SER A 185 -16.83 -9.62 0.68
C SER A 185 -16.99 -9.05 2.09
N LYS A 186 -15.90 -8.91 2.85
CA LYS A 186 -15.96 -8.43 4.25
C LYS A 186 -14.99 -7.32 4.63
N PHE A 187 -13.94 -7.08 3.85
CA PHE A 187 -13.01 -5.97 4.09
C PHE A 187 -13.30 -4.79 3.15
N TYR A 188 -13.29 -5.06 1.84
CA TYR A 188 -13.33 -4.09 0.74
C TYR A 188 -14.67 -4.10 -0.02
N GLN A 189 -15.78 -4.47 0.64
CA GLN A 189 -17.07 -4.68 -0.06
C GLN A 189 -17.79 -3.41 -0.52
N LEU A 190 -17.31 -2.22 -0.11
CA LEU A 190 -17.78 -0.91 -0.61
C LEU A 190 -16.63 -0.09 -1.27
N SER A 191 -15.39 -0.41 -0.90
CA SER A 191 -14.16 0.14 -1.49
C SER A 191 -14.09 0.01 -3.02
N PRO A 192 -13.37 0.90 -3.72
CA PRO A 192 -13.08 0.75 -5.15
C PRO A 192 -12.34 -0.57 -5.48
N PRO A 193 -12.57 -1.18 -6.66
CA PRO A 193 -11.88 -2.42 -7.06
C PRO A 193 -10.36 -2.30 -7.09
N GLU A 194 -9.85 -1.11 -7.37
CA GLU A 194 -8.42 -0.80 -7.43
C GLU A 194 -7.77 -0.98 -6.05
N ASP A 195 -8.45 -0.58 -4.98
CA ASP A 195 -8.00 -0.79 -3.60
C ASP A 195 -8.08 -2.26 -3.17
N LEU A 196 -9.08 -3.00 -3.68
CA LEU A 196 -9.12 -4.47 -3.52
C LEU A 196 -7.95 -5.14 -4.25
N VAL A 197 -7.65 -4.77 -5.50
CA VAL A 197 -6.51 -5.32 -6.25
C VAL A 197 -5.17 -4.95 -5.59
N LEU A 198 -5.03 -3.73 -5.09
CA LEU A 198 -3.89 -3.29 -4.28
C LEU A 198 -3.77 -4.13 -3.01
N GLY A 199 -4.89 -4.35 -2.31
CA GLY A 199 -4.98 -5.20 -1.14
C GLY A 199 -4.53 -6.63 -1.42
N LEU A 200 -5.12 -7.29 -2.42
CA LEU A 200 -4.76 -8.66 -2.85
C LEU A 200 -3.27 -8.79 -3.21
N SER A 201 -2.67 -7.73 -3.74
CA SER A 201 -1.25 -7.68 -4.12
C SER A 201 -0.29 -7.47 -2.94
N LEU A 202 -0.78 -6.98 -1.79
CA LEU A 202 0.06 -6.50 -0.67
C LEU A 202 -0.29 -7.09 0.70
N VAL A 203 -1.38 -7.85 0.83
CA VAL A 203 -1.69 -8.57 2.08
C VAL A 203 -0.64 -9.63 2.39
N ARG A 204 -0.34 -9.80 3.68
CA ARG A 204 0.60 -10.79 4.21
C ARG A 204 -0.05 -11.60 5.33
N PRO A 205 0.43 -12.84 5.60
CA PRO A 205 -0.03 -13.59 6.77
C PRO A 205 0.34 -12.86 8.07
N TYR A 206 -0.57 -12.84 9.05
CA TYR A 206 -0.38 -12.14 10.33
C TYR A 206 -0.53 -13.07 11.53
N ASP A 207 0.16 -12.76 12.63
CA ASP A 207 0.17 -13.58 13.84
C ASP A 207 -1.20 -13.52 14.55
N THR A 208 -1.73 -14.69 14.92
CA THR A 208 -3.02 -14.83 15.61
C THR A 208 -2.95 -14.50 17.11
N PHE A 209 -1.73 -14.38 17.65
CA PHE A 209 -1.40 -14.33 19.07
C PHE A 209 -1.97 -15.51 19.88
N SER A 210 -1.86 -16.72 19.31
CA SER A 210 -2.39 -17.95 19.90
C SER A 210 -1.80 -18.29 21.27
N ASN A 211 -0.59 -17.81 21.60
CA ASN A 211 -0.02 -17.86 22.95
C ASN A 211 -0.68 -16.83 23.87
N LYS A 212 -1.88 -17.18 24.37
CA LYS A 212 -2.70 -16.33 25.26
C LYS A 212 -1.98 -15.92 26.54
N GLU A 213 -1.10 -16.76 27.10
CA GLU A 213 -0.35 -16.42 28.32
C GLU A 213 0.69 -15.32 28.04
N LEU A 214 1.51 -15.50 26.99
CA LEU A 214 2.50 -14.51 26.57
C LEU A 214 1.84 -13.17 26.25
N LEU A 215 0.73 -13.19 25.50
CA LEU A 215 -0.02 -11.99 25.15
C LEU A 215 -0.56 -11.25 26.37
N ASN A 216 -1.22 -11.95 27.30
CA ASN A 216 -1.77 -11.35 28.52
C ASN A 216 -0.67 -10.82 29.46
N LYS A 217 0.51 -11.46 29.46
CA LYS A 217 1.71 -11.00 30.19
C LYS A 217 2.32 -9.74 29.57
N GLN A 218 2.27 -9.61 28.24
CA GLN A 218 2.81 -8.45 27.50
C GLN A 218 1.86 -7.25 27.46
N LEU A 219 0.55 -7.47 27.33
CA LEU A 219 -0.49 -6.43 27.18
C LEU A 219 -1.21 -6.11 28.50
N LYS A 220 -0.45 -5.86 29.57
CA LYS A 220 -1.01 -5.52 30.89
C LYS A 220 -1.35 -4.02 31.00
N LEU A 221 -2.55 -3.66 30.55
CA LEU A 221 -3.06 -2.28 30.56
C LEU A 221 -3.43 -1.80 31.98
N THR A 222 -3.21 -0.51 32.27
CA THR A 222 -3.51 0.15 33.55
C THR A 222 -4.45 1.33 33.38
N LYS A 223 -5.13 1.77 34.46
CA LYS A 223 -5.95 2.99 34.41
C LYS A 223 -5.09 4.25 34.39
N GLU A 224 -3.91 4.15 35.00
CA GLU A 224 -2.97 5.22 35.27
C GLU A 224 -2.19 5.61 34.00
N LYS A 225 -1.92 4.67 33.09
CA LYS A 225 -1.22 4.90 31.82
C LYS A 225 -2.12 4.74 30.60
N TYR A 226 -2.52 3.52 30.23
CA TYR A 226 -3.46 3.32 29.12
C TYR A 226 -4.76 4.12 29.31
N GLY A 227 -5.30 4.11 30.53
CA GLY A 227 -6.55 4.81 30.85
C GLY A 227 -6.49 6.33 30.76
N SER A 228 -5.31 6.95 31.00
CA SER A 228 -5.13 8.40 31.06
C SER A 228 -4.93 9.08 29.69
N VAL A 229 -4.70 8.31 28.62
CA VAL A 229 -4.69 8.82 27.25
C VAL A 229 -6.12 9.06 26.76
N ARG A 230 -6.39 10.22 26.15
CA ARG A 230 -7.67 10.52 25.48
C ARG A 230 -7.91 9.51 24.36
N ARG A 231 -8.95 8.68 24.49
CA ARG A 231 -9.38 7.72 23.47
C ARG A 231 -10.52 8.28 22.62
N VAL A 232 -10.45 8.10 21.31
CA VAL A 232 -11.54 8.31 20.35
C VAL A 232 -11.80 6.98 19.65
N PHE A 233 -13.05 6.60 19.44
CA PHE A 233 -13.40 5.46 18.57
C PHE A 233 -14.16 5.95 17.34
N ILE A 234 -13.78 5.48 16.16
CA ILE A 234 -14.47 5.73 14.90
C ILE A 234 -15.14 4.43 14.49
N VAL A 235 -16.47 4.46 14.45
CA VAL A 235 -17.33 3.35 14.01
C VAL A 235 -17.53 3.43 12.50
N CYS A 236 -17.45 2.30 11.82
CA CYS A 236 -17.89 2.14 10.42
C CYS A 236 -19.11 1.22 10.43
N ASP A 237 -20.23 1.67 9.87
CA ASP A 237 -21.54 1.03 10.06
C ASP A 237 -21.80 -0.16 9.12
N GLN A 238 -21.21 -0.16 7.92
CA GLN A 238 -21.30 -1.25 6.93
C GLN A 238 -20.11 -2.22 7.00
N ASP A 239 -19.36 -2.21 8.11
CA ASP A 239 -18.26 -3.13 8.37
C ASP A 239 -18.75 -4.58 8.56
N HIS A 240 -18.29 -5.49 7.70
CA HIS A 240 -18.64 -6.92 7.73
C HIS A 240 -17.55 -7.82 8.36
N THR A 241 -16.39 -7.26 8.73
CA THR A 241 -15.30 -7.99 9.40
C THR A 241 -15.35 -7.82 10.91
N ILE A 242 -15.65 -6.61 11.37
CA ILE A 242 -15.88 -6.26 12.77
C ILE A 242 -17.18 -5.46 12.81
N GLU A 243 -18.33 -6.16 12.74
CA GLU A 243 -19.68 -5.57 12.71
C GLU A 243 -19.86 -4.37 13.65
N GLU A 244 -20.67 -3.40 13.23
CA GLU A 244 -21.11 -2.27 14.07
C GLU A 244 -21.63 -2.76 15.45
N SER A 245 -22.36 -3.87 15.44
CA SER A 245 -22.87 -4.58 16.62
C SER A 245 -21.77 -4.95 17.63
N LEU A 246 -20.56 -5.25 17.14
CA LEU A 246 -19.38 -5.65 17.91
C LEU A 246 -18.45 -4.46 18.17
N GLN A 247 -18.45 -3.43 17.34
CA GLN A 247 -17.82 -2.14 17.65
C GLN A 247 -18.50 -1.49 18.86
N ARG A 248 -19.83 -1.43 18.89
CA ARG A 248 -20.61 -0.95 20.05
C ARG A 248 -20.38 -1.80 21.32
N TRP A 249 -20.41 -3.13 21.20
CA TRP A 249 -20.12 -4.05 22.32
C TRP A 249 -18.73 -3.82 22.97
N LYS A 250 -17.71 -3.44 22.17
CA LYS A 250 -16.38 -3.04 22.68
C LYS A 250 -16.43 -1.68 23.38
N ILE A 251 -17.10 -0.69 22.78
CA ILE A 251 -17.27 0.67 23.31
C ILE A 251 -17.94 0.63 24.70
N GLU A 252 -19.00 -0.16 24.88
CA GLU A 252 -19.68 -0.36 26.17
C GLU A 252 -18.75 -0.86 27.29
N ARG A 253 -17.84 -1.78 26.95
CA ARG A 253 -16.93 -2.46 27.89
C ARG A 253 -15.64 -1.70 28.15
N ASN A 254 -15.31 -0.74 27.30
CA ASN A 254 -14.15 0.12 27.42
C ASN A 254 -14.44 1.53 26.87
N PRO A 255 -15.23 2.36 27.57
CA PRO A 255 -15.68 3.65 27.03
C PRO A 255 -14.51 4.54 26.58
N PRO A 256 -14.50 5.01 25.31
CA PRO A 256 -13.63 6.07 24.86
C PRO A 256 -14.15 7.43 25.39
N HIS A 257 -13.36 8.50 25.22
CA HIS A 257 -13.78 9.86 25.57
C HIS A 257 -14.73 10.46 24.52
N GLN A 258 -14.74 9.88 23.31
CA GLN A 258 -15.53 10.34 22.17
C GLN A 258 -15.78 9.14 21.24
N VAL A 259 -16.97 9.06 20.68
CA VAL A 259 -17.32 8.15 19.59
C VAL A 259 -17.70 8.98 18.37
N MET A 260 -17.26 8.55 17.19
CA MET A 260 -17.66 9.08 15.89
C MET A 260 -18.18 7.92 15.05
N ILE A 261 -19.00 8.21 14.03
CA ILE A 261 -19.53 7.22 13.10
C ILE A 261 -19.29 7.75 11.69
N ILE A 262 -18.78 6.90 10.81
CA ILE A 262 -18.77 7.08 9.35
C ILE A 262 -19.86 6.16 8.81
N ASN A 263 -20.80 6.74 8.05
CA ASN A 263 -21.96 6.02 7.53
C ASN A 263 -21.73 5.64 6.06
N GLY A 264 -22.09 4.42 5.68
CA GLY A 264 -21.94 3.91 4.31
C GLY A 264 -20.55 3.38 3.98
N THR A 265 -19.76 2.97 4.98
CA THR A 265 -18.34 2.60 4.83
C THR A 265 -18.04 1.22 5.41
N ASP A 266 -17.16 0.47 4.73
CA ASP A 266 -16.78 -0.92 5.04
C ASP A 266 -15.70 -1.02 6.14
N HIS A 267 -14.90 -2.11 6.16
CA HIS A 267 -13.80 -2.27 7.11
C HIS A 267 -12.59 -1.38 6.76
N MET A 268 -12.55 -0.80 5.56
CA MET A 268 -11.43 -0.05 5.01
C MET A 268 -11.78 1.44 4.77
N PRO A 269 -12.15 2.21 5.82
CA PRO A 269 -12.53 3.64 5.77
C PRO A 269 -11.40 4.60 5.35
N LEU A 270 -10.30 4.04 4.87
CA LEU A 270 -9.09 4.69 4.41
C LEU A 270 -9.03 4.75 2.88
N MET A 271 -9.91 4.00 2.21
CA MET A 271 -9.88 3.72 0.76
C MET A 271 -11.10 4.24 -0.02
N ASP A 272 -12.22 4.58 0.64
CA ASP A 272 -13.45 5.06 -0.01
C ASP A 272 -13.24 6.30 -0.91
N PHE A 273 -13.11 6.11 -2.22
CA PHE A 273 -13.46 7.10 -3.24
C PHE A 273 -13.62 6.48 -4.65
N MET A 274 -14.89 6.32 -5.07
CA MET A 274 -15.41 6.27 -6.45
C MET A 274 -15.00 5.14 -7.44
N ALA A 275 -15.99 4.24 -7.65
CA ALA A 275 -16.40 3.62 -8.92
C ALA A 275 -15.55 2.46 -9.50
N SER A 276 -16.20 1.62 -10.32
CA SER A 276 -15.71 0.30 -10.72
C SER A 276 -15.86 0.03 -12.23
N LEU A 277 -15.02 -0.88 -12.75
CA LEU A 277 -15.07 -1.41 -14.12
C LEU A 277 -15.38 -2.92 -14.14
N PRO A 278 -16.11 -3.44 -15.14
CA PRO A 278 -16.40 -4.87 -15.29
C PRO A 278 -15.28 -5.63 -16.02
N SER A 279 -15.14 -6.92 -15.71
CA SER A 279 -14.23 -7.84 -16.41
C SER A 279 -14.99 -8.79 -17.36
N SER A 280 -14.27 -9.36 -18.33
CA SER A 280 -14.76 -10.41 -19.22
C SER A 280 -13.67 -11.43 -19.51
N GLU A 281 -14.00 -12.73 -19.47
CA GLU A 281 -13.07 -13.81 -19.80
C GLU A 281 -12.87 -13.94 -21.32
N ALA A 282 -11.62 -14.17 -21.74
CA ALA A 282 -11.23 -14.57 -23.08
C ALA A 282 -10.08 -15.60 -22.99
N ALA A 283 -9.84 -16.35 -24.05
CA ALA A 283 -8.89 -17.48 -24.04
C ALA A 283 -7.42 -17.04 -23.81
N GLU A 284 -6.64 -17.91 -23.17
CA GLU A 284 -5.26 -17.61 -22.74
C GLU A 284 -4.27 -17.43 -23.90
N GLU A 285 -4.04 -16.19 -24.32
CA GLU A 285 -2.76 -15.77 -24.91
C GLU A 285 -1.95 -14.99 -23.88
N VAL A 286 -0.73 -15.46 -23.57
CA VAL A 286 0.07 -14.94 -22.45
C VAL A 286 0.83 -13.67 -22.84
N VAL A 287 0.12 -12.55 -22.84
CA VAL A 287 0.71 -11.20 -22.98
C VAL A 287 1.53 -10.88 -21.72
N LEU A 288 2.79 -10.46 -21.91
CA LEU A 288 3.75 -10.21 -20.84
C LEU A 288 4.26 -8.77 -20.93
N VAL A 289 3.84 -7.94 -19.98
CA VAL A 289 4.05 -6.48 -19.96
C VAL A 289 5.21 -6.13 -19.04
N GLY A 290 6.15 -5.31 -19.53
CA GLY A 290 7.35 -4.90 -18.82
C GLY A 290 7.53 -3.39 -18.79
N HIS A 291 7.78 -2.85 -17.61
CA HIS A 291 8.06 -1.43 -17.40
C HIS A 291 9.50 -1.22 -16.94
N SER A 292 10.20 -0.22 -17.49
CA SER A 292 11.56 0.17 -17.09
C SER A 292 12.52 -1.04 -17.02
N LEU A 293 13.27 -1.23 -15.92
CA LEU A 293 14.13 -2.41 -15.69
C LEU A 293 13.36 -3.75 -15.69
N GLY A 294 12.04 -3.74 -15.45
CA GLY A 294 11.18 -4.90 -15.65
C GLY A 294 11.22 -5.42 -17.08
N GLY A 295 11.55 -4.57 -18.07
CA GLY A 295 11.88 -4.95 -19.42
C GLY A 295 13.05 -5.94 -19.56
N LEU A 296 14.01 -5.95 -18.61
CA LEU A 296 15.10 -6.95 -18.57
C LEU A 296 14.65 -8.30 -18.01
N SER A 297 13.85 -8.28 -16.94
CA SER A 297 13.26 -9.50 -16.35
C SER A 297 12.31 -10.18 -17.34
N ILE A 298 11.51 -9.37 -18.01
CA ILE A 298 10.80 -9.70 -19.23
C ILE A 298 11.81 -10.28 -20.22
N SER A 299 12.87 -9.56 -20.63
CA SER A 299 13.80 -10.04 -21.66
C SER A 299 14.47 -11.42 -21.39
N LEU A 300 14.68 -11.77 -20.12
CA LEU A 300 15.22 -13.07 -19.71
C LEU A 300 14.16 -14.18 -19.64
N ALA A 301 12.99 -13.90 -19.04
CA ALA A 301 11.81 -14.78 -19.10
C ALA A 301 11.22 -14.88 -20.52
N MET A 302 11.71 -14.00 -21.40
CA MET A 302 11.55 -14.02 -22.82
C MET A 302 12.57 -15.02 -23.41
N GLU A 303 13.88 -14.75 -23.54
CA GLU A 303 14.86 -15.68 -24.20
C GLU A 303 14.93 -17.12 -23.62
N SER A 304 14.56 -17.33 -22.34
CA SER A 304 14.60 -18.64 -21.68
C SER A 304 13.55 -19.64 -22.18
N PHE A 305 12.49 -19.17 -22.85
CA PHE A 305 11.48 -19.98 -23.52
C PHE A 305 11.43 -19.49 -24.99
N PRO A 306 11.22 -20.32 -26.02
CA PRO A 306 11.19 -19.82 -27.41
C PRO A 306 10.04 -18.81 -27.68
N HIS A 307 9.11 -18.68 -26.73
CA HIS A 307 8.39 -17.44 -26.54
C HIS A 307 9.33 -16.31 -26.05
N LYS A 308 9.86 -15.48 -27.00
CA LYS A 308 10.42 -14.11 -26.82
C LYS A 308 11.98 -14.11 -26.54
N ILE A 309 12.84 -13.07 -26.28
CA ILE A 309 13.10 -11.63 -26.65
C ILE A 309 14.15 -10.91 -25.72
N SER A 310 15.38 -10.60 -26.20
CA SER A 310 16.42 -9.58 -25.88
C SER A 310 16.09 -8.14 -25.39
N ALA A 311 17.15 -7.48 -24.91
CA ALA A 311 17.28 -6.23 -24.15
C ALA A 311 18.19 -5.15 -24.80
N ALA A 312 18.36 -3.98 -24.14
CA ALA A 312 19.30 -2.90 -24.51
C ALA A 312 19.77 -2.05 -23.30
N ASN A 313 20.85 -1.27 -23.47
CA ASN A 313 21.55 -0.51 -22.40
C ASN A 313 20.80 0.72 -21.85
N THR A 314 20.82 0.89 -20.53
CA THR A 314 20.56 2.18 -19.85
C THR A 314 21.85 2.98 -19.68
N ARG A 315 21.91 4.21 -20.20
CA ARG A 315 22.95 5.18 -19.82
C ARG A 315 22.69 5.71 -18.40
N ARG A 316 23.75 6.21 -17.74
CA ARG A 316 23.68 6.74 -16.36
C ARG A 316 22.56 7.78 -16.22
N PHE A 317 21.73 7.58 -15.19
CA PHE A 317 20.79 8.57 -14.67
C PHE A 317 21.49 9.91 -14.41
N GLY A 318 20.72 11.01 -14.45
CA GLY A 318 21.20 12.35 -14.10
C GLY A 318 21.60 12.49 -12.63
N SER A 319 21.95 13.72 -12.22
CA SER A 319 22.36 14.03 -10.84
C SER A 319 21.37 13.44 -9.83
N PRO A 320 21.83 12.64 -8.83
CA PRO A 320 20.97 11.72 -8.07
C PRO A 320 20.01 12.39 -7.06
N MET A 321 20.04 13.72 -6.96
CA MET A 321 19.25 14.54 -6.05
C MET A 321 19.28 14.02 -4.60
N ASP A 322 18.16 13.50 -4.09
CA ASP A 322 17.98 13.02 -2.72
C ASP A 322 17.97 11.48 -2.60
N SER A 323 18.44 10.77 -3.63
CA SER A 323 18.51 9.30 -3.64
C SER A 323 19.63 8.77 -2.75
N THR A 324 19.37 7.67 -2.04
CA THR A 324 20.32 7.04 -1.12
C THR A 324 21.00 5.85 -1.78
N PHE A 325 22.33 5.91 -1.92
CA PHE A 325 23.15 4.81 -2.43
C PHE A 325 23.57 3.85 -1.31
N ILE A 326 23.58 2.56 -1.61
CA ILE A 326 24.01 1.49 -0.71
C ILE A 326 25.29 0.86 -1.25
N TYR A 327 26.30 0.78 -0.40
CA TYR A 327 27.65 0.30 -0.72
C TYR A 327 27.86 -1.10 -0.12
N GLY A 328 27.18 -2.11 -0.69
CA GLY A 328 27.19 -3.48 -0.15
C GLY A 328 28.57 -4.15 -0.11
N GLN A 329 29.50 -3.71 -0.97
CA GLN A 329 30.91 -4.14 -0.97
C GLN A 329 31.85 -3.16 -0.22
N GLY A 330 31.30 -2.27 0.62
CA GLY A 330 32.04 -1.27 1.37
C GLY A 330 32.22 0.07 0.62
N PRO A 331 32.49 1.17 1.35
CA PRO A 331 32.32 2.55 0.86
C PRO A 331 33.31 3.02 -0.20
N ASN A 332 34.40 2.26 -0.44
CA ASN A 332 35.40 2.57 -1.46
C ASN A 332 35.09 1.92 -2.82
N ASN A 333 34.08 1.06 -2.89
CA ASN A 333 33.62 0.40 -4.12
C ASN A 333 32.43 1.16 -4.74
N PRO A 334 32.03 0.85 -6.00
CA PRO A 334 30.77 1.36 -6.55
C PRO A 334 29.56 1.00 -5.68
N PRO A 335 28.49 1.81 -5.69
CA PRO A 335 27.26 1.46 -5.00
C PRO A 335 26.63 0.22 -5.66
N THR A 336 26.19 -0.72 -4.83
CA THR A 336 25.56 -1.98 -5.27
C THR A 336 24.06 -1.81 -5.49
N ALA A 337 23.42 -0.92 -4.73
CA ALA A 337 21.99 -0.64 -4.83
C ALA A 337 21.69 0.84 -4.60
N VAL A 338 20.51 1.29 -5.01
CA VAL A 338 20.01 2.65 -4.74
C VAL A 338 18.54 2.64 -4.37
N LEU A 339 18.17 3.49 -3.43
CA LEU A 339 16.79 3.85 -3.09
C LEU A 339 16.53 5.26 -3.63
N PHE A 340 15.57 5.41 -4.54
CA PHE A 340 15.21 6.72 -5.10
C PHE A 340 14.62 7.65 -4.04
N GLY A 341 15.03 8.91 -4.07
CA GLY A 341 14.59 9.93 -3.12
C GLY A 341 13.21 10.53 -3.46
N PRO A 342 12.43 11.01 -2.46
CA PRO A 342 11.11 11.61 -2.69
C PRO A 342 11.07 12.73 -3.73
N ASN A 343 12.08 13.61 -3.77
CA ASN A 343 12.12 14.73 -4.71
C ASN A 343 12.45 14.26 -6.13
N LEU A 344 13.33 13.26 -6.29
CA LEU A 344 13.54 12.59 -7.57
C LEU A 344 12.24 11.94 -8.08
N LEU A 345 11.53 11.21 -7.22
CA LEU A 345 10.29 10.53 -7.59
C LEU A 345 9.22 11.54 -8.03
N ALA A 346 8.98 12.58 -7.23
CA ALA A 346 7.99 13.62 -7.50
C ALA A 346 8.27 14.43 -8.79
N SER A 347 9.53 14.63 -9.16
CA SER A 347 9.92 15.52 -10.28
C SER A 347 10.33 14.80 -11.57
N LYS A 348 10.51 13.47 -11.53
CA LYS A 348 10.99 12.67 -12.68
C LYS A 348 10.21 11.38 -12.95
N PHE A 349 9.60 10.77 -11.93
CA PHE A 349 8.85 9.53 -12.08
C PHE A 349 7.32 9.77 -12.09
N TYR A 350 6.82 10.58 -11.15
CA TYR A 350 5.39 10.77 -10.84
C TYR A 350 4.90 12.20 -11.14
N GLN A 351 5.59 12.97 -11.99
CA GLN A 351 5.30 14.40 -12.22
C GLN A 351 3.97 14.69 -12.92
N LEU A 352 3.31 13.69 -13.51
CA LEU A 352 1.95 13.78 -14.07
C LEU A 352 0.95 12.84 -13.36
N SER A 353 1.44 11.98 -12.46
CA SER A 353 0.66 11.02 -11.69
C SER A 353 -0.10 11.71 -10.52
N PRO A 354 -1.20 11.11 -10.04
CA PRO A 354 -1.87 11.55 -8.81
C PRO A 354 -0.92 11.62 -7.60
N PRO A 355 -1.02 12.64 -6.72
CA PRO A 355 -0.21 12.75 -5.51
C PRO A 355 -0.32 11.53 -4.58
N GLU A 356 -1.49 10.89 -4.57
CA GLU A 356 -1.79 9.69 -3.79
C GLU A 356 -0.89 8.52 -4.22
N ASP A 357 -0.65 8.34 -5.52
CA ASP A 357 0.17 7.23 -6.05
C ASP A 357 1.67 7.42 -5.72
N LEU A 358 2.14 8.67 -5.70
CA LEU A 358 3.47 9.00 -5.17
C LEU A 358 3.57 8.67 -3.67
N VAL A 359 2.55 8.98 -2.86
CA VAL A 359 2.54 8.64 -1.43
C VAL A 359 2.48 7.12 -1.23
N LEU A 360 1.70 6.39 -2.04
CA LEU A 360 1.67 4.93 -2.05
C LEU A 360 3.05 4.35 -2.39
N ALA A 361 3.69 4.82 -3.45
CA ALA A 361 5.04 4.42 -3.84
C ALA A 361 6.05 4.65 -2.72
N LEU A 362 5.99 5.80 -2.04
CA LEU A 362 6.85 6.12 -0.90
C LEU A 362 6.65 5.20 0.33
N THR A 363 5.52 4.49 0.45
CA THR A 363 5.32 3.43 1.46
C THR A 363 5.82 2.05 1.03
N LEU A 364 6.07 1.83 -0.27
CA LEU A 364 6.35 0.50 -0.83
C LEU A 364 7.77 0.35 -1.41
N LEU A 365 8.44 1.46 -1.73
CA LEU A 365 9.75 1.48 -2.35
C LEU A 365 10.83 0.79 -1.51
N ARG A 366 11.75 0.13 -2.22
CA ARG A 366 12.88 -0.61 -1.67
C ARG A 366 14.14 -0.26 -2.48
N PRO A 367 15.34 -0.39 -1.90
CA PRO A 367 16.57 -0.28 -2.68
C PRO A 367 16.59 -1.38 -3.75
N TYR A 368 16.88 -1.02 -5.00
CA TYR A 368 17.06 -1.98 -6.09
C TYR A 368 18.55 -2.08 -6.46
N ASP A 369 18.97 -3.26 -6.91
CA ASP A 369 20.35 -3.52 -7.34
C ASP A 369 20.68 -2.73 -8.62
N GLN A 370 21.85 -2.10 -8.68
CA GLN A 370 22.26 -1.35 -9.87
C GLN A 370 22.75 -2.24 -11.02
N PHE A 371 22.81 -3.57 -10.80
CA PHE A 371 23.39 -4.56 -11.70
C PHE A 371 24.80 -4.16 -12.15
N SER A 372 25.62 -3.65 -11.22
CA SER A 372 26.91 -3.02 -11.50
C SER A 372 28.01 -3.96 -12.03
N ASN A 373 27.69 -5.21 -12.35
CA ASN A 373 28.56 -6.19 -12.99
C ASN A 373 28.13 -6.33 -14.47
N GLU A 374 28.63 -5.42 -15.31
CA GLU A 374 28.35 -5.35 -16.75
C GLU A 374 28.76 -6.63 -17.49
N GLU A 375 29.79 -7.35 -17.01
CA GLU A 375 30.26 -8.62 -17.59
C GLU A 375 29.24 -9.74 -17.31
N LEU A 376 28.81 -9.92 -16.06
CA LEU A 376 27.80 -10.91 -15.69
C LEU A 376 26.44 -10.62 -16.35
N LEU A 377 26.05 -9.35 -16.45
CA LEU A 377 24.89 -8.93 -17.25
C LEU A 377 25.04 -9.39 -18.70
N SER A 378 26.16 -9.05 -19.35
CA SER A 378 26.43 -9.39 -20.76
C SER A 378 26.58 -10.90 -21.00
N GLU A 379 26.93 -11.66 -19.97
CA GLU A 379 26.97 -13.12 -20.00
C GLU A 379 25.59 -13.76 -19.99
N GLN A 380 24.68 -13.24 -19.16
CA GLN A 380 23.32 -13.74 -18.97
C GLN A 380 22.36 -13.21 -20.06
N LEU A 381 22.58 -11.98 -20.53
CA LEU A 381 21.84 -11.33 -21.61
C LEU A 381 22.46 -11.65 -22.98
N LYS A 382 22.63 -12.95 -23.29
CA LYS A 382 22.99 -13.47 -24.63
C LYS A 382 21.74 -13.95 -25.36
N LEU A 383 21.30 -13.19 -26.36
CA LEU A 383 19.91 -13.18 -26.81
C LEU A 383 19.87 -13.29 -28.35
N THR A 384 19.07 -14.20 -28.91
CA THR A 384 19.31 -14.81 -30.24
C THR A 384 18.24 -14.43 -31.28
N LYS A 385 18.57 -14.19 -32.56
CA LYS A 385 17.55 -13.75 -33.55
C LYS A 385 16.39 -14.75 -33.69
N GLU A 386 16.68 -16.03 -33.50
CA GLU A 386 15.79 -17.16 -33.69
C GLU A 386 14.71 -17.27 -32.58
N LYS A 387 14.98 -16.75 -31.38
CA LYS A 387 13.97 -16.58 -30.29
C LYS A 387 13.54 -15.12 -30.11
N TYR A 388 14.42 -14.19 -30.47
CA TYR A 388 14.20 -12.75 -30.42
C TYR A 388 13.20 -12.28 -31.45
N GLY A 389 13.47 -12.60 -32.71
CA GLY A 389 12.68 -12.14 -33.84
C GLY A 389 11.34 -12.86 -33.91
N SER A 390 11.24 -14.07 -33.35
CA SER A 390 10.09 -14.96 -33.49
C SER A 390 8.85 -14.56 -32.70
N VAL A 391 8.90 -13.52 -31.86
CA VAL A 391 7.69 -13.04 -31.17
C VAL A 391 7.43 -11.56 -31.40
N ARG A 392 6.14 -11.27 -31.60
CA ARG A 392 5.58 -9.93 -31.67
C ARG A 392 5.91 -9.18 -30.38
N ARG A 393 6.47 -7.98 -30.55
CA ARG A 393 6.72 -7.02 -29.45
C ARG A 393 6.22 -5.67 -29.86
N VAL A 394 5.60 -4.99 -28.90
CA VAL A 394 5.08 -3.63 -29.05
C VAL A 394 5.83 -2.76 -28.05
N PHE A 395 6.34 -1.61 -28.50
CA PHE A 395 6.94 -0.62 -27.61
C PHE A 395 5.95 0.52 -27.40
N ILE A 396 5.60 0.85 -26.16
CA ILE A 396 4.75 1.99 -25.83
C ILE A 396 5.66 3.13 -25.39
N VAL A 397 5.69 4.21 -26.18
CA VAL A 397 6.44 5.43 -25.89
C VAL A 397 5.63 6.33 -24.96
N CYS A 398 6.29 6.92 -23.97
CA CYS A 398 5.74 7.95 -23.09
C CYS A 398 6.43 9.29 -23.39
N ASP A 399 5.67 10.32 -23.75
CA ASP A 399 6.17 11.60 -24.27
C ASP A 399 6.88 12.47 -23.20
N GLN A 400 6.47 12.36 -21.94
CA GLN A 400 6.94 13.19 -20.83
C GLN A 400 7.63 12.36 -19.72
N ASP A 401 8.12 11.17 -20.08
CA ASP A 401 9.08 10.41 -19.28
C ASP A 401 10.39 11.21 -19.16
N TYR A 402 10.72 11.61 -17.93
CA TYR A 402 11.95 12.35 -17.62
C TYR A 402 13.05 11.48 -16.98
N VAL A 403 12.85 10.16 -16.93
CA VAL A 403 13.82 9.13 -16.52
C VAL A 403 14.47 8.50 -17.76
N ILE A 404 13.64 8.12 -18.72
CA ILE A 404 14.04 7.61 -20.04
C ILE A 404 13.42 8.54 -21.09
N GLU A 405 14.07 9.67 -21.36
CA GLU A 405 13.57 10.69 -22.28
C GLU A 405 13.13 10.11 -23.63
N GLU A 406 12.10 10.69 -24.26
CA GLU A 406 11.52 10.22 -25.52
C GLU A 406 12.58 9.97 -26.61
N SER A 407 13.63 10.80 -26.66
CA SER A 407 14.77 10.64 -27.57
C SER A 407 15.57 9.35 -27.34
N MET A 408 15.73 8.93 -26.07
CA MET A 408 16.35 7.66 -25.68
C MET A 408 15.42 6.47 -25.97
N GLN A 409 14.12 6.60 -25.73
CA GLN A 409 13.13 5.59 -26.12
C GLN A 409 13.15 5.34 -27.64
N ARG A 410 13.12 6.41 -28.44
CA ARG A 410 13.24 6.34 -29.90
C ARG A 410 14.58 5.78 -30.37
N TRP A 411 15.68 6.09 -29.68
CA TRP A 411 16.98 5.47 -29.97
C TRP A 411 16.98 3.96 -29.69
N MET A 412 16.36 3.50 -28.60
CA MET A 412 16.22 2.06 -28.34
C MET A 412 15.37 1.36 -29.41
N ILE A 413 14.26 1.98 -29.84
CA ILE A 413 13.45 1.52 -30.97
C ILE A 413 14.27 1.46 -32.27
N GLU A 414 15.11 2.46 -32.55
CA GLU A 414 15.95 2.51 -33.75
C GLU A 414 17.03 1.41 -33.76
N LYS A 415 17.67 1.14 -32.61
CA LYS A 415 18.70 0.10 -32.50
C LYS A 415 18.15 -1.30 -32.33
N ASN A 416 16.91 -1.45 -31.88
CA ASN A 416 16.27 -2.73 -31.67
C ASN A 416 14.76 -2.69 -32.02
N PRO A 417 14.40 -2.72 -33.32
CA PRO A 417 13.02 -2.49 -33.74
C PRO A 417 12.00 -3.48 -33.12
N PRO A 418 10.90 -2.97 -32.53
CA PRO A 418 9.71 -3.76 -32.25
C PRO A 418 8.91 -4.02 -33.54
N HIS A 419 7.84 -4.82 -33.44
CA HIS A 419 6.89 -5.01 -34.55
C HIS A 419 5.95 -3.80 -34.67
N GLU A 420 5.53 -3.25 -33.53
CA GLU A 420 4.68 -2.06 -33.44
C GLU A 420 5.26 -1.06 -32.44
N VAL A 421 5.00 0.23 -32.68
CA VAL A 421 5.27 1.32 -31.73
C VAL A 421 3.95 2.06 -31.50
N MET A 422 3.56 2.17 -30.24
CA MET A 422 2.44 3.01 -29.79
C MET A 422 3.01 4.21 -29.03
N VAL A 423 2.23 5.29 -28.90
CA VAL A 423 2.63 6.47 -28.13
C VAL A 423 1.44 6.88 -27.27
N ILE A 424 1.65 6.97 -25.95
CA ILE A 424 0.71 7.61 -25.04
C ILE A 424 1.28 9.01 -24.75
N ASN A 425 0.45 10.03 -24.94
CA ASN A 425 0.82 11.42 -24.71
C ASN A 425 0.34 11.88 -23.33
N GLN A 426 1.04 12.87 -22.75
CA GLN A 426 0.87 13.35 -21.39
C GLN A 426 1.07 12.25 -20.34
N THR A 427 2.13 11.45 -20.48
CA THR A 427 2.53 10.44 -19.49
C THR A 427 3.94 10.68 -18.96
N ASP A 428 4.09 10.55 -17.64
CA ASP A 428 5.40 10.48 -16.99
C ASP A 428 6.01 9.07 -17.14
N HIS A 429 7.10 8.79 -16.42
CA HIS A 429 7.70 7.46 -16.44
C HIS A 429 6.69 6.40 -15.97
N MET A 430 5.80 6.75 -15.04
CA MET A 430 4.86 5.84 -14.38
C MET A 430 3.49 5.87 -15.06
N VAL A 431 3.46 5.59 -16.36
CA VAL A 431 2.26 5.55 -17.24
C VAL A 431 1.05 4.79 -16.69
N MET A 432 1.24 3.79 -15.83
CA MET A 432 0.17 3.06 -15.15
C MET A 432 -0.56 3.86 -14.06
N PHE A 433 0.03 4.97 -13.59
CA PHE A 433 -0.60 5.93 -12.67
C PHE A 433 -0.98 7.24 -13.39
N SER A 434 -0.13 7.77 -14.27
CA SER A 434 -0.43 9.01 -15.00
C SER A 434 -1.47 8.86 -16.12
N ASN A 435 -1.60 7.68 -16.76
CA ASN A 435 -2.66 7.44 -17.76
C ASN A 435 -3.10 5.96 -17.87
N PRO A 436 -3.63 5.35 -16.78
CA PRO A 436 -4.04 3.94 -16.75
C PRO A 436 -5.06 3.56 -17.83
N LEU A 437 -6.00 4.46 -18.17
CA LEU A 437 -7.07 4.15 -19.13
C LEU A 437 -6.56 4.03 -20.58
N MET A 438 -5.62 4.89 -21.00
CA MET A 438 -4.98 4.75 -22.31
C MET A 438 -4.05 3.53 -22.36
N LEU A 439 -3.33 3.24 -21.27
CA LEU A 439 -2.50 2.04 -21.16
C LEU A 439 -3.36 0.77 -21.26
N PHE A 440 -4.47 0.70 -20.53
CA PHE A 440 -5.45 -0.38 -20.58
C PHE A 440 -5.98 -0.59 -22.01
N SER A 441 -6.45 0.48 -22.66
CA SER A 441 -6.98 0.41 -24.03
C SER A 441 -5.93 -0.07 -25.04
N HIS A 442 -4.66 0.32 -24.88
CA HIS A 442 -3.56 -0.20 -25.70
C HIS A 442 -3.27 -1.68 -25.41
N LEU A 443 -3.31 -2.11 -24.14
CA LEU A 443 -3.11 -3.52 -23.77
C LEU A 443 -4.23 -4.43 -24.28
N GLU A 444 -5.50 -3.99 -24.23
CA GLU A 444 -6.62 -4.67 -24.89
C GLU A 444 -6.40 -4.79 -26.40
N GLN A 445 -6.06 -3.69 -27.07
CA GLN A 445 -5.79 -3.69 -28.52
C GLN A 445 -4.64 -4.66 -28.87
N ILE A 446 -3.58 -4.69 -28.07
CA ILE A 446 -2.46 -5.62 -28.24
C ILE A 446 -2.93 -7.07 -28.11
N ALA A 447 -3.70 -7.40 -27.07
CA ALA A 447 -4.20 -8.75 -26.81
C ALA A 447 -5.20 -9.23 -27.88
N CYS A 448 -6.04 -8.35 -28.43
CA CYS A 448 -6.98 -8.70 -29.51
C CYS A 448 -6.34 -8.77 -30.91
N THR A 449 -5.06 -8.40 -31.06
CA THR A 449 -4.37 -8.41 -32.37
C THR A 449 -3.56 -9.70 -32.53
N PRO A 450 -3.93 -10.61 -33.46
CA PRO A 450 -3.27 -11.91 -33.59
C PRO A 450 -1.81 -11.81 -34.06
N ASN A 451 -0.99 -12.78 -33.68
CA ASN A 451 0.42 -12.86 -34.06
C ASN A 451 0.62 -13.13 -35.57
N ILE A 452 0.66 -12.06 -36.37
CA ILE A 452 1.07 -12.11 -37.77
C ILE A 452 2.61 -12.06 -37.82
N LEU A 453 3.23 -13.25 -37.75
CA LEU A 453 4.66 -13.44 -37.98
C LEU A 453 4.88 -13.83 -39.45
N THR A 454 5.78 -13.13 -40.15
CA THR A 454 6.14 -13.34 -41.57
C THR A 454 7.63 -13.52 -41.76
#